data_AF-A0A9C8I7J4-F1
#
_entry.id   AF-A0A9C8I7J4-F1
#
_cell.length_a   1.000
_cell.length_b   1.000
_cell.length_c   1.000
_cell.angle_alpha   90.00
_cell.angle_beta   90.00
_cell.angle_gamma   90.00
#
_symmetry.space_group_name_H-M   'P 1'
#
loop_
_entity.id
_entity.type
_entity.pdbx_description
1 polymer ?
#
loop_
_entity_poly.entity_id
_entity_poly.type
_entity_poly.pdbx_seq_one_letter_code
_entity_poly.pdbx_strand_id
1 'polypeptide(L)'
;MPWNALIKGLQRIFGTPGLDGIPLDTSRLAQFRNLINRHGLSRLRPRDLMDGYLATLPATHRSGKGVYYTPNPVVEFILDQTLPPPRTGKKNLEPYDDDFRLLEPACGAGYFLLAAYRRMKREYIRNGFSASLANRIILSWRIAAIDIDPSALLVALAAILQEGGDEIDGALTDSPILIPFYCADFLYKDLDGGSTSLGKILATGIPAIVGNPPYVSFYAKRAKAISEREKKYYQSVYRMGKGRINTYCLFIERAFDLLPPSGVLGFIVPNTLLIMKSYEPLRRYLLENGWLKSIVDLSLKVFPEVEVPTCILTVEKRDSRGIQFPRKVKTGFWESARGEAPKGLESTIQDRFAGFPYAMFNIHIRSADKD
;
A
#
# COMPACT_ATOMS: atom_id res chain seq x y z
N MET A 1 25.63 11.24 -5.34
CA MET A 1 24.44 12.09 -5.04
C MET A 1 24.24 12.20 -3.53
N PRO A 2 23.64 13.29 -3.02
CA PRO A 2 23.61 13.64 -1.59
C PRO A 2 22.53 12.89 -0.77
N TRP A 3 22.13 11.68 -1.17
CA TRP A 3 21.00 10.97 -0.58
C TRP A 3 21.15 10.66 0.92
N ASN A 4 22.34 10.24 1.35
CA ASN A 4 22.63 10.04 2.78
C ASN A 4 22.54 11.34 3.58
N ALA A 5 22.90 12.48 2.98
CA ALA A 5 22.80 13.79 3.62
C ALA A 5 21.34 14.25 3.73
N LEU A 6 20.53 14.00 2.69
CA LEU A 6 19.08 14.22 2.70
C LEU A 6 18.42 13.44 3.85
N ILE A 7 18.65 12.13 3.95
CA ILE A 7 18.04 11.27 4.98
C ILE A 7 18.41 11.77 6.39
N LYS A 8 19.70 12.04 6.65
CA LYS A 8 20.15 12.61 7.93
C LYS A 8 19.55 13.99 8.20
N GLY A 9 19.31 14.79 7.16
CA GLY A 9 18.63 16.07 7.27
C GLY A 9 17.18 15.92 7.68
N LEU A 10 16.44 15.02 7.02
CA LEU A 10 15.04 14.74 7.33
C LEU A 10 14.88 14.23 8.77
N GLN A 11 15.74 13.31 9.21
CA GLN A 11 15.74 12.81 10.60
C GLN A 11 15.97 13.92 11.63
N ARG A 12 16.80 14.93 11.32
CA ARG A 12 17.01 16.08 12.22
C ARG A 12 15.78 16.99 12.30
N ILE A 13 15.00 17.10 11.22
CA ILE A 13 13.84 18.01 11.13
C ILE A 13 12.60 17.36 11.76
N PHE A 14 12.34 16.11 11.40
CA PHE A 14 11.11 15.41 11.74
C PHE A 14 11.28 14.42 12.89
N GLY A 15 12.51 14.16 13.34
CA GLY A 15 12.81 13.12 14.32
C GLY A 15 12.63 11.72 13.74
N THR A 16 12.64 10.72 14.62
CA THR A 16 12.25 9.35 14.28
C THR A 16 10.72 9.26 14.37
N PRO A 17 10.01 8.91 13.28
CA PRO A 17 8.55 8.71 13.34
C PRO A 17 8.18 7.69 14.42
N GLY A 18 7.09 7.96 15.15
CA GLY A 18 6.57 7.10 16.22
C GLY A 18 5.19 6.54 15.89
N LEU A 19 4.40 6.25 16.93
CA LEU A 19 3.03 5.72 16.80
C LEU A 19 1.94 6.83 16.78
N ASP A 20 2.34 8.10 16.87
CA ASP A 20 1.44 9.25 16.93
C ASP A 20 1.52 10.18 15.70
N GLY A 21 2.20 9.72 14.65
CA GLY A 21 2.36 10.44 13.40
C GLY A 21 3.54 11.42 13.42
N ILE A 22 3.79 12.05 12.28
CA ILE A 22 4.89 13.01 12.10
C ILE A 22 4.31 14.42 12.19
N PRO A 23 4.74 15.25 13.16
CA PRO A 23 4.27 16.62 13.26
C PRO A 23 4.83 17.47 12.12
N LEU A 24 3.95 18.21 11.45
CA LEU A 24 4.29 19.22 10.46
C LEU A 24 3.75 20.58 10.92
N ASP A 25 4.67 21.52 11.11
CA ASP A 25 4.41 22.92 11.42
C ASP A 25 5.23 23.82 10.48
N THR A 26 5.05 25.14 10.61
CA THR A 26 5.71 26.14 9.77
C THR A 26 7.24 26.10 9.91
N SER A 27 7.75 25.84 11.12
CA SER A 27 9.19 25.73 11.38
C SER A 27 9.80 24.52 10.67
N ARG A 28 9.18 23.35 10.80
CA ARG A 28 9.63 22.11 10.15
C ARG A 28 9.54 22.22 8.63
N LEU A 29 8.48 22.81 8.10
CA LEU A 29 8.34 23.05 6.66
C LEU A 29 9.46 23.96 6.13
N ALA A 30 9.77 25.06 6.83
CA ALA A 30 10.85 25.96 6.46
C ALA A 30 12.22 25.26 6.49
N GLN A 31 12.49 24.46 7.52
CA GLN A 31 13.72 23.67 7.61
C GLN A 31 13.82 22.63 6.49
N PHE A 32 12.71 21.98 6.12
CA PHE A 32 12.65 21.04 5.01
C PHE A 32 12.99 21.73 3.69
N ARG A 33 12.40 22.89 3.38
CA ARG A 33 12.72 23.65 2.16
C ARG A 33 14.18 24.07 2.11
N ASN A 34 14.73 24.52 3.23
CA ASN A 34 16.15 24.84 3.34
C ASN A 34 17.06 23.63 3.07
N LEU A 35 16.67 22.44 3.55
CA LEU A 35 17.40 21.21 3.27
C LEU A 35 17.38 20.85 1.78
N ILE A 36 16.21 20.91 1.14
CA ILE A 36 16.04 20.64 -0.29
C ILE A 36 16.88 21.61 -1.13
N ASN A 37 16.82 22.91 -0.83
CA ASN A 37 17.58 23.94 -1.53
C ASN A 37 19.09 23.79 -1.34
N ARG A 38 19.56 23.56 -0.10
CA ARG A 38 20.98 23.38 0.22
C ARG A 38 21.64 22.26 -0.58
N HIS A 39 20.89 21.19 -0.85
CA HIS A 39 21.39 20.04 -1.60
C HIS A 39 21.07 20.11 -3.11
N GLY A 40 20.52 21.23 -3.60
CA GLY A 40 20.20 21.41 -5.02
C GLY A 40 19.07 20.49 -5.52
N LEU A 41 18.22 20.01 -4.61
CA LEU A 41 17.19 19.00 -4.90
C LEU A 41 15.86 19.62 -5.36
N SER A 42 15.73 20.95 -5.34
CA SER A 42 14.51 21.66 -5.74
C SER A 42 14.13 21.47 -7.21
N ARG A 43 15.11 21.17 -8.07
CA ARG A 43 14.90 20.90 -9.51
C ARG A 43 14.51 19.45 -9.80
N LEU A 44 14.63 18.57 -8.81
CA LEU A 44 14.29 17.17 -8.96
C LEU A 44 12.79 16.96 -8.80
N ARG A 45 12.24 15.95 -9.48
CA ARG A 45 10.86 15.53 -9.26
C ARG A 45 10.78 14.83 -7.91
N PRO A 46 9.62 14.84 -7.23
CA PRO A 46 9.42 14.10 -5.98
C PRO A 46 9.85 12.64 -6.05
N ARG A 47 9.60 12.01 -7.20
CA ARG A 47 10.00 10.62 -7.46
C ARG A 47 11.52 10.42 -7.44
N ASP A 48 12.30 11.41 -7.88
CA ASP A 48 13.76 11.28 -7.90
C ASP A 48 14.32 11.23 -6.46
N LEU A 49 13.65 11.82 -5.46
CA LEU A 49 13.99 11.66 -4.04
C LEU A 49 13.82 10.20 -3.57
N MET A 50 12.73 9.57 -4.02
CA MET A 50 12.35 8.20 -3.66
C MET A 50 13.30 7.19 -4.31
N ASP A 51 13.57 7.36 -5.61
CA ASP A 51 14.55 6.58 -6.36
C ASP A 51 15.97 6.77 -5.77
N GLY A 52 16.27 7.98 -5.30
CA GLY A 52 17.51 8.31 -4.60
C GLY A 52 17.72 7.55 -3.29
N TYR A 53 16.69 7.43 -2.47
CA TYR A 53 16.71 6.59 -1.26
C TYR A 53 16.97 5.12 -1.61
N LEU A 54 16.24 4.57 -2.61
CA LEU A 54 16.47 3.20 -3.06
C LEU A 54 17.93 2.99 -3.49
N ALA A 55 18.52 3.98 -4.16
CA ALA A 55 19.92 3.97 -4.59
C ALA A 55 20.93 3.84 -3.42
N THR A 56 20.57 4.27 -2.20
CA THR A 56 21.41 4.15 -1.00
C THR A 56 21.37 2.78 -0.34
N LEU A 57 20.31 2.01 -0.57
CA LEU A 57 20.15 0.70 0.05
C LEU A 57 21.13 -0.31 -0.58
N PRO A 58 21.79 -1.17 0.23
CA PRO A 58 22.62 -2.24 -0.28
C PRO A 58 21.84 -3.15 -1.25
N ALA A 59 22.52 -3.71 -2.26
CA ALA A 59 21.88 -4.65 -3.20
C ALA A 59 21.25 -5.86 -2.48
N THR A 60 21.82 -6.27 -1.34
CA THR A 60 21.28 -7.32 -0.46
C THR A 60 20.00 -6.92 0.26
N HIS A 61 19.76 -5.62 0.48
CA HIS A 61 18.54 -5.08 1.09
C HIS A 61 17.42 -4.93 0.07
N ARG A 62 17.73 -4.52 -1.17
CA ARG A 62 16.75 -4.52 -2.28
C ARG A 62 16.24 -5.92 -2.59
N SER A 63 17.16 -6.90 -2.66
CA SER A 63 16.81 -8.30 -2.95
C SER A 63 16.24 -9.08 -1.76
N GLY A 64 16.63 -8.73 -0.52
CA GLY A 64 16.42 -9.56 0.67
C GLY A 64 15.33 -9.08 1.65
N LYS A 65 14.93 -7.81 1.63
CA LYS A 65 13.82 -7.27 2.45
C LYS A 65 12.56 -6.94 1.66
N GLY A 66 12.52 -7.26 0.37
CA GLY A 66 11.37 -6.95 -0.49
C GLY A 66 11.28 -5.47 -0.89
N VAL A 67 12.33 -4.68 -0.69
CA VAL A 67 12.33 -3.26 -1.01
C VAL A 67 12.58 -3.08 -2.51
N TYR A 68 11.50 -3.19 -3.27
CA TYR A 68 11.51 -3.07 -4.73
C TYR A 68 10.70 -1.88 -5.19
N TYR A 69 11.18 -1.26 -6.26
CA TYR A 69 10.43 -0.26 -7.00
C TYR A 69 9.16 -0.88 -7.60
N THR A 70 8.00 -0.27 -7.37
CA THR A 70 6.75 -0.63 -8.04
C THR A 70 6.54 0.28 -9.26
N PRO A 71 6.47 -0.28 -10.49
CA PRO A 71 6.18 0.48 -11.71
C PRO A 71 4.93 1.36 -11.60
N ASN A 72 5.01 2.60 -12.07
CA ASN A 72 3.88 3.55 -12.00
C ASN A 72 2.58 3.01 -12.62
N PRO A 73 2.60 2.36 -13.81
CA PRO A 73 1.38 1.77 -14.38
C PRO A 73 0.71 0.76 -13.44
N VAL A 74 1.49 -0.04 -12.71
CA VAL A 74 0.99 -1.02 -11.74
C VAL A 74 0.38 -0.32 -10.52
N VAL A 75 1.05 0.73 -10.00
CA VAL A 75 0.52 1.57 -8.91
C VAL A 75 -0.83 2.16 -9.29
N GLU A 76 -0.92 2.81 -10.46
CA GLU A 76 -2.15 3.45 -10.94
C GLU A 76 -3.27 2.42 -11.14
N PHE A 77 -2.97 1.24 -11.70
CA PHE A 77 -3.96 0.18 -11.90
C PHE A 77 -4.54 -0.37 -10.58
N ILE A 78 -3.73 -0.47 -9.53
CA ILE A 78 -4.21 -0.87 -8.21
C ILE A 78 -5.09 0.24 -7.62
N LEU A 79 -4.65 1.51 -7.72
CA LEU A 79 -5.42 2.66 -7.22
C LEU A 79 -6.76 2.83 -7.95
N ASP A 80 -6.85 2.47 -9.24
CA ASP A 80 -8.12 2.48 -10.00
C ASP A 80 -9.18 1.53 -9.42
N GLN A 81 -8.75 0.51 -8.70
CA GLN A 81 -9.65 -0.52 -8.16
C GLN A 81 -9.91 -0.36 -6.67
N THR A 82 -9.02 0.35 -5.95
CA THR A 82 -9.08 0.49 -4.49
C THR A 82 -9.59 1.85 -4.05
N LEU A 83 -9.36 2.92 -4.82
CA LEU A 83 -9.98 4.22 -4.55
C LEU A 83 -11.45 4.18 -5.00
N PRO A 84 -12.40 4.61 -4.15
CA PRO A 84 -13.78 4.75 -4.57
C PRO A 84 -13.90 5.87 -5.61
N PRO A 85 -14.90 5.79 -6.51
CA PRO A 85 -15.16 6.86 -7.46
C PRO A 85 -15.43 8.16 -6.70
N PRO A 86 -14.78 9.28 -7.05
CA PRO A 86 -15.00 10.54 -6.36
C PRO A 86 -16.43 11.05 -6.63
N ARG A 87 -17.04 11.70 -5.63
CA ARG A 87 -18.30 12.43 -5.80
C ARG A 87 -18.09 13.55 -6.79
N THR A 88 -18.85 13.57 -7.88
CA THR A 88 -18.78 14.60 -8.93
C THR A 88 -20.02 15.51 -8.92
N GLY A 89 -19.91 16.71 -9.49
CA GLY A 89 -21.05 17.60 -9.73
C GLY A 89 -21.56 18.40 -8.53
N LYS A 90 -20.96 18.27 -7.35
CA LYS A 90 -21.31 19.03 -6.14
C LYS A 90 -20.12 19.91 -5.71
N LYS A 91 -20.20 21.22 -5.98
CA LYS A 91 -19.17 22.18 -5.55
C LYS A 91 -19.07 22.22 -4.03
N ASN A 92 -17.85 22.35 -3.52
CA ASN A 92 -17.50 22.45 -2.10
C ASN A 92 -17.94 21.25 -1.24
N LEU A 93 -18.16 20.08 -1.86
CA LEU A 93 -18.35 18.81 -1.16
C LEU A 93 -17.12 17.92 -1.34
N GLU A 94 -16.63 17.34 -0.24
CA GLU A 94 -15.47 16.46 -0.30
C GLU A 94 -15.70 15.32 -1.31
N PRO A 95 -14.70 15.00 -2.15
CA PRO A 95 -14.82 13.98 -3.19
C PRO A 95 -14.97 12.55 -2.63
N TYR A 96 -14.64 12.32 -1.36
CA TYR A 96 -14.71 11.01 -0.73
C TYR A 96 -15.59 11.05 0.52
N ASP A 97 -16.12 9.89 0.93
CA ASP A 97 -16.90 9.74 2.15
C ASP A 97 -16.07 10.13 3.40
N ASP A 98 -16.72 10.57 4.46
CA ASP A 98 -16.08 11.18 5.64
C ASP A 98 -15.24 10.18 6.46
N ASP A 99 -15.38 8.89 6.21
CA ASP A 99 -14.61 7.80 6.82
C ASP A 99 -13.51 7.25 5.89
N PHE A 100 -13.44 7.74 4.64
CA PHE A 100 -12.52 7.18 3.65
C PHE A 100 -11.05 7.51 3.96
N ARG A 101 -10.24 6.46 4.12
CA ARG A 101 -8.78 6.55 4.31
C ARG A 101 -8.09 5.43 3.52
N LEU A 102 -6.95 5.76 2.94
CA LEU A 102 -6.01 4.82 2.34
C LEU A 102 -4.82 4.55 3.28
N LEU A 103 -4.48 3.27 3.48
CA LEU A 103 -3.26 2.84 4.18
C LEU A 103 -2.31 2.10 3.23
N GLU A 104 -1.02 2.40 3.34
CA GLU A 104 0.06 1.54 2.83
C GLU A 104 0.85 0.94 4.02
N PRO A 105 0.70 -0.37 4.33
CA PRO A 105 1.20 -0.97 5.58
C PRO A 105 2.68 -1.41 5.57
N ALA A 106 3.36 -1.22 4.44
CA ALA A 106 4.80 -1.40 4.25
C ALA A 106 5.24 -0.46 3.13
N CYS A 107 5.17 0.84 3.39
CA CYS A 107 5.15 1.84 2.32
C CYS A 107 6.48 2.02 1.60
N GLY A 108 7.59 1.62 2.20
CA GLY A 108 8.92 1.95 1.74
C GLY A 108 9.02 3.45 1.46
N ALA A 109 9.48 3.80 0.26
CA ALA A 109 9.61 5.20 -0.16
C ALA A 109 8.27 5.88 -0.55
N GLY A 110 7.13 5.18 -0.50
CA GLY A 110 5.79 5.77 -0.63
C GLY A 110 5.27 5.98 -2.05
N TYR A 111 5.52 5.05 -2.98
CA TYR A 111 5.05 5.15 -4.37
C TYR A 111 3.53 5.17 -4.51
N PHE A 112 2.83 4.33 -3.75
CA PHE A 112 1.37 4.36 -3.72
C PHE A 112 0.86 5.64 -3.05
N LEU A 113 1.47 6.06 -1.94
CA LEU A 113 1.09 7.28 -1.23
C LEU A 113 1.21 8.54 -2.08
N LEU A 114 2.31 8.71 -2.82
CA LEU A 114 2.50 9.87 -3.71
C LEU A 114 1.46 9.86 -4.85
N ALA A 115 1.20 8.71 -5.45
CA ALA A 115 0.19 8.58 -6.52
C ALA A 115 -1.23 8.84 -5.99
N ALA A 116 -1.57 8.29 -4.82
CA ALA A 116 -2.85 8.54 -4.15
C ALA A 116 -3.02 10.02 -3.79
N TYR A 117 -2.00 10.64 -3.20
CA TYR A 117 -1.98 12.07 -2.88
C TYR A 117 -2.28 12.93 -4.12
N ARG A 118 -1.59 12.67 -5.25
CA ARG A 118 -1.83 13.38 -6.52
C ARG A 118 -3.26 13.22 -7.02
N ARG A 119 -3.79 12.00 -6.99
CA ARG A 119 -5.18 11.72 -7.40
C ARG A 119 -6.18 12.47 -6.53
N MET A 120 -6.06 12.33 -5.20
CA MET A 120 -6.94 13.02 -4.26
C MET A 120 -6.86 14.53 -4.44
N LYS A 121 -5.65 15.13 -4.48
CA LYS A 121 -5.48 16.59 -4.64
C LYS A 121 -6.20 17.10 -5.90
N ARG A 122 -6.08 16.37 -7.02
CA ARG A 122 -6.81 16.72 -8.26
C ARG A 122 -8.33 16.68 -8.07
N GLU A 123 -8.88 15.65 -7.41
CA GLU A 123 -10.32 15.56 -7.19
C GLU A 123 -10.84 16.63 -6.22
N TYR A 124 -10.10 16.95 -5.15
CA TYR A 124 -10.47 18.05 -4.26
C TYR A 124 -10.52 19.40 -5.01
N ILE A 125 -9.52 19.68 -5.84
CA ILE A 125 -9.47 20.93 -6.64
C ILE A 125 -10.63 20.96 -7.64
N ARG A 126 -10.93 19.84 -8.31
CA ARG A 126 -12.10 19.72 -9.22
C ARG A 126 -13.42 19.96 -8.49
N ASN A 127 -13.51 19.59 -7.22
CA ASN A 127 -14.67 19.83 -6.37
C ASN A 127 -14.71 21.23 -5.76
N GLY A 128 -13.79 22.13 -6.12
CA GLY A 128 -13.81 23.54 -5.71
C GLY A 128 -13.03 23.86 -4.43
N PHE A 129 -12.29 22.90 -3.87
CA PHE A 129 -11.43 23.14 -2.71
C PHE A 129 -10.16 23.88 -3.14
N SER A 130 -9.66 24.78 -2.28
CA SER A 130 -8.32 25.35 -2.48
C SER A 130 -7.27 24.26 -2.35
N ALA A 131 -6.14 24.41 -3.06
CA ALA A 131 -5.02 23.48 -2.95
C ALA A 131 -4.51 23.36 -1.50
N SER A 132 -4.51 24.46 -0.75
CA SER A 132 -4.15 24.48 0.67
C SER A 132 -5.08 23.66 1.55
N LEU A 133 -6.40 23.77 1.36
CA LEU A 133 -7.37 22.97 2.10
C LEU A 133 -7.30 21.49 1.70
N ALA A 134 -7.13 21.20 0.40
CA ALA A 134 -6.90 19.84 -0.09
C ALA A 134 -5.66 19.21 0.57
N ASN A 135 -4.54 19.94 0.60
CA ASN A 135 -3.31 19.53 1.27
C ASN A 135 -3.56 19.21 2.75
N ARG A 136 -4.23 20.10 3.47
CA ARG A 136 -4.53 19.91 4.90
C ARG A 136 -5.35 18.65 5.13
N ILE A 137 -6.44 18.46 4.38
CA ILE A 137 -7.32 17.30 4.51
C ILE A 137 -6.56 16.01 4.19
N ILE A 138 -5.83 15.98 3.07
CA ILE A 138 -5.16 14.76 2.63
C ILE A 138 -4.06 14.36 3.61
N LEU A 139 -3.20 15.31 4.01
CA LEU A 139 -2.07 15.07 4.91
C LEU A 139 -2.47 14.77 6.35
N SER A 140 -3.61 15.31 6.81
CA SER A 140 -4.05 15.06 8.18
C SER A 140 -4.70 13.70 8.36
N TRP A 141 -5.39 13.16 7.34
CA TRP A 141 -6.13 11.91 7.58
C TRP A 141 -6.49 11.05 6.37
N ARG A 142 -6.40 11.50 5.11
CA ARG A 142 -6.81 10.66 3.96
C ARG A 142 -5.80 9.59 3.59
N ILE A 143 -4.52 9.83 3.86
CA ILE A 143 -3.44 8.86 3.64
C ILE A 143 -2.76 8.51 4.96
N ALA A 144 -2.47 7.23 5.15
CA ALA A 144 -1.69 6.72 6.25
C ALA A 144 -0.61 5.76 5.74
N ALA A 145 0.51 5.71 6.45
CA ALA A 145 1.68 4.92 6.08
C ALA A 145 2.23 4.19 7.30
N ILE A 146 2.64 2.94 7.11
CA ILE A 146 3.40 2.19 8.11
C ILE A 146 4.63 1.62 7.41
N ASP A 147 5.79 1.76 8.05
CA ASP A 147 7.00 1.05 7.65
C ASP A 147 7.89 0.81 8.87
N ILE A 148 8.74 -0.22 8.79
CA ILE A 148 9.73 -0.50 9.83
C ILE A 148 10.99 0.36 9.68
N ASP A 149 11.25 0.93 8.50
CA ASP A 149 12.34 1.86 8.26
C ASP A 149 11.87 3.32 8.40
N PRO A 150 12.28 4.03 9.46
CA PRO A 150 11.91 5.43 9.64
C PRO A 150 12.43 6.32 8.50
N SER A 151 13.55 5.96 7.87
CA SER A 151 14.12 6.72 6.75
C SER A 151 13.21 6.68 5.52
N ALA A 152 12.56 5.52 5.28
CA ALA A 152 11.66 5.33 4.16
C ALA A 152 10.40 6.21 4.30
N LEU A 153 9.82 6.24 5.50
CA LEU A 153 8.69 7.12 5.85
C LEU A 153 9.02 8.61 5.65
N LEU A 154 10.21 9.02 6.09
CA LEU A 154 10.66 10.41 5.94
C LEU A 154 10.88 10.79 4.48
N VAL A 155 11.37 9.87 3.65
CA VAL A 155 11.52 10.10 2.21
C VAL A 155 10.16 10.15 1.51
N ALA A 156 9.23 9.27 1.89
CA ALA A 156 7.85 9.32 1.40
C ALA A 156 7.19 10.67 1.71
N LEU A 157 7.34 11.14 2.96
CA LEU A 157 6.86 12.45 3.37
C LEU A 157 7.54 13.58 2.57
N ALA A 158 8.86 13.54 2.42
CA ALA A 158 9.60 14.54 1.66
C ALA A 158 9.10 14.66 0.20
N ALA A 159 8.83 13.53 -0.46
CA ALA A 159 8.28 13.53 -1.81
C ALA A 159 6.88 14.17 -1.86
N ILE A 160 6.01 13.85 -0.90
CA ILE A 160 4.66 14.44 -0.83
C ILE A 160 4.70 15.94 -0.53
N LEU A 161 5.58 16.38 0.38
CA LEU A 161 5.75 17.82 0.66
C LEU A 161 6.30 18.57 -0.55
N GLN A 162 7.23 17.98 -1.29
CA GLN A 162 7.74 18.57 -2.53
C GLN A 162 6.66 18.64 -3.62
N GLU A 163 5.82 17.61 -3.76
CA GLU A 163 4.65 17.62 -4.66
C GLU A 163 3.60 18.65 -4.22
N GLY A 164 3.50 18.87 -2.91
CA GLY A 164 2.55 19.79 -2.31
C GLY A 164 2.86 21.27 -2.55
N GLY A 165 4.13 21.60 -2.75
CA GLY A 165 4.58 22.93 -3.16
C GLY A 165 4.43 24.01 -2.09
N ASP A 166 4.22 25.23 -2.55
CA ASP A 166 3.99 26.41 -1.72
C ASP A 166 2.58 26.41 -1.11
N GLU A 167 1.66 25.63 -1.68
CA GLU A 167 0.31 25.47 -1.14
C GLU A 167 0.27 24.68 0.18
N ILE A 168 1.39 24.11 0.62
CA ILE A 168 1.52 23.54 1.96
C ILE A 168 1.50 24.64 3.03
N ASP A 169 2.01 25.85 2.76
CA ASP A 169 2.00 26.93 3.77
C ASP A 169 0.58 27.26 4.22
N GLY A 170 -0.34 27.40 3.27
CA GLY A 170 -1.75 27.68 3.57
C GLY A 170 -2.49 26.49 4.19
N ALA A 171 -1.91 25.29 4.21
CA ALA A 171 -2.48 24.14 4.87
C ALA A 171 -2.24 24.15 6.39
N LEU A 172 -1.21 24.88 6.84
CA LEU A 172 -0.77 24.93 8.23
C LEU A 172 -1.53 25.99 9.03
N THR A 173 -1.67 25.72 10.33
CA THR A 173 -2.25 26.61 11.35
C THR A 173 -1.34 26.66 12.57
N ASP A 174 -1.74 27.38 13.62
CA ASP A 174 -1.03 27.39 14.90
C ASP A 174 -0.84 25.99 15.50
N SER A 175 -1.80 25.08 15.25
CA SER A 175 -1.65 23.67 15.59
C SER A 175 -1.00 22.89 14.45
N PRO A 176 0.00 22.02 14.74
CA PRO A 176 0.65 21.19 13.74
C PRO A 176 -0.30 20.16 13.15
N ILE A 177 -0.08 19.79 11.89
CA ILE A 177 -0.68 18.60 11.31
C ILE A 177 0.08 17.38 11.83
N LEU A 178 -0.61 16.41 12.41
CA LEU A 178 -0.03 15.10 12.71
C LEU A 178 -0.23 14.20 11.50
N ILE A 179 0.80 14.06 10.68
CA ILE A 179 0.74 13.26 9.46
C ILE A 179 0.72 11.77 9.85
N PRO A 180 -0.27 10.97 9.42
CA PRO A 180 -0.45 9.56 9.83
C PRO A 180 0.61 8.56 9.29
N PHE A 181 1.89 8.86 9.48
CA PHE A 181 3.03 8.07 9.04
C PHE A 181 3.73 7.50 10.28
N TYR A 182 3.75 6.18 10.40
CA TYR A 182 4.07 5.48 11.63
C TYR A 182 5.24 4.51 11.45
N CYS A 183 6.29 4.65 12.27
CA CYS A 183 7.38 3.67 12.29
C CYS A 183 6.97 2.49 13.18
N ALA A 184 6.52 1.40 12.57
CA ALA A 184 6.03 0.23 13.28
C ALA A 184 6.13 -1.03 12.41
N ASP A 185 6.13 -2.20 13.05
CA ASP A 185 5.99 -3.47 12.34
C ASP A 185 4.50 -3.83 12.22
N PHE A 186 3.97 -3.68 11.00
CA PHE A 186 2.57 -3.98 10.67
C PHE A 186 2.19 -5.45 10.92
N LEU A 187 3.07 -6.37 11.29
CA LEU A 187 2.67 -7.73 11.67
C LEU A 187 2.41 -7.91 13.17
N TYR A 188 2.68 -6.91 14.01
CA TYR A 188 2.41 -6.94 15.46
C TYR A 188 1.00 -6.42 15.81
N LYS A 189 0.06 -7.31 16.13
CA LYS A 189 -1.37 -7.01 16.42
C LYS A 189 -1.58 -6.27 17.76
N ASP A 190 -0.57 -6.20 18.62
CA ASP A 190 -0.56 -5.34 19.81
C ASP A 190 -0.55 -3.84 19.46
N LEU A 191 -0.32 -3.49 18.20
CA LEU A 191 -0.58 -2.15 17.67
C LEU A 191 -2.08 -1.84 17.53
N ASP A 192 -2.96 -2.84 17.54
CA ASP A 192 -4.40 -2.65 17.33
C ASP A 192 -5.04 -2.10 18.62
N GLY A 193 -5.68 -0.93 18.52
CA GLY A 193 -6.28 -0.26 19.68
C GLY A 193 -5.26 0.45 20.58
N GLY A 194 -5.75 0.98 21.70
CA GLY A 194 -4.94 1.75 22.66
C GLY A 194 -5.02 3.28 22.50
N SER A 195 -4.13 3.99 23.19
CA SER A 195 -4.13 5.46 23.27
C SER A 195 -3.39 6.15 22.11
N THR A 196 -2.55 5.42 21.39
CA THR A 196 -1.75 5.95 20.26
C THR A 196 -2.64 6.26 19.06
N SER A 197 -2.16 7.16 18.21
CA SER A 197 -2.88 7.53 16.98
C SER A 197 -2.97 6.36 16.00
N LEU A 198 -1.89 5.60 15.82
CA LEU A 198 -1.91 4.39 14.99
C LEU A 198 -2.96 3.39 15.49
N GLY A 199 -2.98 3.10 16.79
CA GLY A 199 -3.90 2.12 17.36
C GLY A 199 -5.37 2.49 17.18
N LYS A 200 -5.69 3.78 17.30
CA LYS A 200 -7.04 4.31 17.00
C LYS A 200 -7.41 4.13 15.53
N ILE A 201 -6.50 4.43 14.60
CA ILE A 201 -6.75 4.27 13.16
C ILE A 201 -6.97 2.79 12.80
N LEU A 202 -6.16 1.88 13.36
CA LEU A 202 -6.33 0.44 13.12
C LEU A 202 -7.65 -0.09 13.68
N ALA A 203 -8.11 0.46 14.80
CA ALA A 203 -9.37 0.06 15.45
C ALA A 203 -10.64 0.53 14.70
N THR A 204 -10.59 1.61 13.93
CA THR A 204 -11.77 2.13 13.19
C THR A 204 -12.03 1.42 11.87
N GLY A 205 -11.12 0.55 11.43
CA GLY A 205 -11.13 -0.03 10.09
C GLY A 205 -10.60 0.95 9.04
N ILE A 206 -10.10 0.40 7.93
CA ILE A 206 -9.45 1.17 6.86
C ILE A 206 -10.07 0.82 5.51
N PRO A 207 -10.84 1.73 4.88
CA PRO A 207 -11.58 1.43 3.65
C PRO A 207 -10.73 1.03 2.44
N ALA A 208 -9.50 1.52 2.32
CA ALA A 208 -8.59 1.14 1.24
C ALA A 208 -7.20 0.79 1.77
N ILE A 209 -6.70 -0.40 1.42
CA ILE A 209 -5.34 -0.82 1.75
C ILE A 209 -4.62 -1.24 0.48
N VAL A 210 -3.44 -0.68 0.24
CA VAL A 210 -2.64 -0.92 -0.97
C VAL A 210 -1.19 -1.22 -0.63
N GLY A 211 -0.44 -1.81 -1.56
CA GLY A 211 1.01 -1.90 -1.42
C GLY A 211 1.64 -3.12 -2.07
N ASN A 212 2.95 -3.24 -1.82
CA ASN A 212 3.80 -4.35 -2.22
C ASN A 212 4.47 -4.91 -0.94
N PRO A 213 3.78 -5.76 -0.15
CA PRO A 213 4.31 -6.24 1.12
C PRO A 213 5.62 -7.03 0.96
N PRO A 214 6.46 -7.15 2.00
CA PRO A 214 7.71 -7.90 1.93
C PRO A 214 7.50 -9.41 1.73
N TYR A 215 8.40 -10.07 1.00
CA TYR A 215 8.35 -11.50 0.66
C TYR A 215 9.40 -12.32 1.41
N VAL A 216 9.25 -12.47 2.73
CA VAL A 216 10.20 -13.18 3.59
C VAL A 216 9.68 -14.57 3.94
N SER A 217 10.44 -15.61 3.58
CA SER A 217 10.11 -17.02 3.85
C SER A 217 10.76 -17.54 5.13
N PHE A 218 10.03 -18.37 5.87
CA PHE A 218 10.49 -18.98 7.13
C PHE A 218 11.60 -20.02 6.95
N TYR A 219 11.77 -20.57 5.75
CA TYR A 219 12.70 -21.68 5.48
C TYR A 219 13.93 -21.27 4.66
N ALA A 220 14.18 -19.97 4.49
CA ALA A 220 15.35 -19.49 3.76
C ALA A 220 16.65 -19.85 4.50
N LYS A 221 17.56 -20.58 3.84
CA LYS A 221 18.91 -20.84 4.37
C LYS A 221 19.72 -19.53 4.34
N ARG A 222 19.79 -18.79 5.46
CA ARG A 222 20.78 -17.75 5.90
C ARG A 222 20.11 -16.74 6.85
N ALA A 223 20.84 -15.72 7.32
CA ALA A 223 20.47 -14.61 8.25
C ALA A 223 19.26 -13.72 7.85
N LYS A 224 18.31 -14.29 7.11
CA LYS A 224 17.17 -13.68 6.40
C LYS A 224 15.86 -14.41 6.75
N ALA A 225 15.88 -15.22 7.81
CA ALA A 225 14.73 -15.95 8.31
C ALA A 225 14.08 -15.15 9.43
N ILE A 226 12.76 -15.23 9.52
CA ILE A 226 11.98 -14.80 10.67
C ILE A 226 12.57 -15.43 11.94
N SER A 227 12.82 -14.61 12.95
CA SER A 227 13.37 -15.06 14.23
C SER A 227 12.44 -16.06 14.90
N GLU A 228 12.98 -16.94 15.76
CA GLU A 228 12.13 -17.89 16.50
C GLU A 228 11.09 -17.18 17.39
N ARG A 229 11.37 -15.94 17.83
CA ARG A 229 10.39 -15.12 18.56
C ARG A 229 9.23 -14.70 17.67
N GLU A 230 9.53 -14.10 16.52
CA GLU A 230 8.51 -13.69 15.55
C GLU A 230 7.70 -14.90 15.06
N LYS A 231 8.36 -16.04 14.83
CA LYS A 231 7.68 -17.28 14.44
C LYS A 231 6.69 -17.76 15.49
N LYS A 232 7.09 -17.81 16.77
CA LYS A 232 6.17 -18.17 17.87
C LYS A 232 4.99 -17.20 17.96
N TYR A 233 5.26 -15.91 17.81
CA TYR A 233 4.23 -14.89 17.81
C TYR A 233 3.27 -15.04 16.62
N TYR A 234 3.78 -15.17 15.39
CA TYR A 234 2.93 -15.31 14.21
C TYR A 234 2.09 -16.59 14.27
N GLN A 235 2.65 -17.69 14.78
CA GLN A 235 1.92 -18.94 15.02
C GLN A 235 0.78 -18.81 16.03
N SER A 236 0.88 -17.89 16.99
CA SER A 236 -0.16 -17.71 18.02
C SER A 236 -1.28 -16.76 17.60
N VAL A 237 -1.03 -15.81 16.69
CA VAL A 237 -2.00 -14.73 16.37
C VAL A 237 -2.53 -14.71 14.93
N TYR A 238 -1.93 -15.47 14.01
CA TYR A 238 -2.35 -15.53 12.59
C TYR A 238 -2.83 -16.92 12.18
N ARG A 239 -3.92 -16.94 11.39
CA ARG A 239 -4.43 -18.16 10.74
C ARG A 239 -3.39 -18.70 9.76
N MET A 240 -2.73 -17.81 9.01
CA MET A 240 -1.66 -18.14 8.06
C MET A 240 -0.29 -18.24 8.73
N GLY A 241 -0.25 -18.21 10.07
CA GLY A 241 0.94 -18.43 10.89
C GLY A 241 1.33 -19.89 11.05
N LYS A 242 0.67 -20.85 10.38
CA LYS A 242 0.98 -22.30 10.44
C LYS A 242 1.59 -22.80 9.12
N GLY A 243 2.47 -23.80 9.19
CA GLY A 243 3.06 -24.44 8.00
C GLY A 243 4.15 -23.61 7.31
N ARG A 244 4.18 -23.62 5.97
CA ARG A 244 5.12 -22.81 5.17
C ARG A 244 4.66 -21.35 5.10
N ILE A 245 5.07 -20.58 6.08
CA ILE A 245 4.65 -19.18 6.21
C ILE A 245 5.56 -18.29 5.35
N ASN A 246 4.94 -17.29 4.73
CA ASN A 246 5.61 -16.18 4.08
C ASN A 246 4.93 -14.88 4.55
N THR A 247 5.71 -13.83 4.83
CA THR A 247 5.20 -12.57 5.39
C THR A 247 4.07 -11.98 4.56
N TYR A 248 4.10 -12.04 3.23
CA TYR A 248 3.02 -11.47 2.41
C TYR A 248 1.64 -12.09 2.71
N CYS A 249 1.59 -13.36 3.15
CA CYS A 249 0.33 -14.00 3.56
C CYS A 249 -0.22 -13.42 4.87
N LEU A 250 0.68 -13.10 5.82
CA LEU A 250 0.33 -12.45 7.08
C LEU A 250 -0.11 -11.00 6.85
N PHE A 251 0.54 -10.30 5.90
CA PHE A 251 0.13 -8.97 5.46
C PHE A 251 -1.26 -8.99 4.83
N ILE A 252 -1.56 -9.94 3.93
CA ILE A 252 -2.91 -10.09 3.35
C ILE A 252 -3.92 -10.35 4.47
N GLU A 253 -3.66 -11.32 5.36
CA GLU A 253 -4.59 -11.66 6.44
C GLU A 253 -4.89 -10.44 7.31
N ARG A 254 -3.86 -9.73 7.80
CA ARG A 254 -4.06 -8.56 8.65
C ARG A 254 -4.77 -7.42 7.91
N ALA A 255 -4.31 -7.07 6.72
CA ALA A 255 -4.91 -5.99 5.95
C ALA A 255 -6.39 -6.29 5.67
N PHE A 256 -6.72 -7.52 5.27
CA PHE A 256 -8.10 -7.93 5.02
C PHE A 256 -8.95 -7.92 6.30
N ASP A 257 -8.38 -8.31 7.45
CA ASP A 257 -9.05 -8.22 8.75
C ASP A 257 -9.38 -6.76 9.13
N LEU A 258 -8.49 -5.82 8.82
CA LEU A 258 -8.66 -4.37 9.09
C LEU A 258 -9.62 -3.66 8.14
N LEU A 259 -9.99 -4.26 7.01
CA LEU A 259 -10.99 -3.64 6.13
C LEU A 259 -12.36 -3.59 6.84
N PRO A 260 -13.12 -2.49 6.72
CA PRO A 260 -14.54 -2.48 7.01
C PRO A 260 -15.31 -3.23 5.90
N PRO A 261 -16.60 -3.54 6.09
CA PRO A 261 -17.44 -4.06 5.01
C PRO A 261 -17.38 -3.16 3.76
N SER A 262 -17.25 -3.74 2.57
CA SER A 262 -17.02 -3.04 1.29
C SER A 262 -15.65 -2.34 1.14
N GLY A 263 -14.77 -2.42 2.14
CA GLY A 263 -13.39 -1.97 2.01
C GLY A 263 -12.61 -2.82 0.99
N VAL A 264 -11.56 -2.26 0.38
CA VAL A 264 -10.83 -2.91 -0.71
C VAL A 264 -9.33 -3.01 -0.40
N LEU A 265 -8.80 -4.23 -0.55
CA LEU A 265 -7.38 -4.54 -0.53
C LEU A 265 -6.86 -4.66 -1.97
N GLY A 266 -5.73 -4.03 -2.28
CA GLY A 266 -5.02 -4.22 -3.54
C GLY A 266 -3.52 -4.39 -3.33
N PHE A 267 -3.02 -5.63 -3.41
CA PHE A 267 -1.61 -5.95 -3.18
C PHE A 267 -0.93 -6.58 -4.38
N ILE A 268 0.38 -6.35 -4.46
CA ILE A 268 1.30 -7.11 -5.31
C ILE A 268 1.91 -8.22 -4.46
N VAL A 269 1.78 -9.47 -4.89
CA VAL A 269 2.28 -10.65 -4.14
C VAL A 269 2.84 -11.70 -5.09
N PRO A 270 3.64 -12.68 -4.59
CA PRO A 270 4.11 -13.76 -5.44
C PRO A 270 2.94 -14.57 -6.04
N ASN A 271 3.02 -14.88 -7.34
CA ASN A 271 1.94 -15.61 -8.03
C ASN A 271 1.81 -17.07 -7.56
N THR A 272 2.77 -17.58 -6.78
CA THR A 272 2.67 -18.85 -6.08
C THR A 272 1.43 -18.93 -5.18
N LEU A 273 0.93 -17.79 -4.69
CA LEU A 273 -0.35 -17.67 -4.01
C LEU A 273 -1.50 -18.29 -4.82
N LEU A 274 -1.46 -18.21 -6.14
CA LEU A 274 -2.55 -18.66 -7.02
C LEU A 274 -2.65 -20.20 -7.06
N ILE A 275 -1.52 -20.91 -6.96
CA ILE A 275 -1.42 -22.34 -7.30
C ILE A 275 -0.94 -23.24 -6.15
N MET A 276 -0.10 -22.77 -5.23
CA MET A 276 0.52 -23.68 -4.27
C MET A 276 -0.49 -24.15 -3.22
N LYS A 277 -0.50 -25.47 -2.95
CA LYS A 277 -1.35 -26.11 -1.94
C LYS A 277 -1.23 -25.47 -0.55
N SER A 278 -0.03 -25.05 -0.16
CA SER A 278 0.22 -24.42 1.15
C SER A 278 -0.58 -23.14 1.39
N TYR A 279 -1.05 -22.46 0.34
CA TYR A 279 -1.84 -21.24 0.45
C TYR A 279 -3.35 -21.46 0.31
N GLU A 280 -3.83 -22.71 0.30
CA GLU A 280 -5.27 -23.02 0.31
C GLU A 280 -6.02 -22.32 1.45
N PRO A 281 -5.54 -22.31 2.72
CA PRO A 281 -6.27 -21.66 3.80
C PRO A 281 -6.51 -20.17 3.55
N LEU A 282 -5.52 -19.47 2.99
CA LEU A 282 -5.65 -18.07 2.64
C LEU A 282 -6.63 -17.85 1.48
N ARG A 283 -6.56 -18.68 0.43
CA ARG A 283 -7.50 -18.58 -0.70
C ARG A 283 -8.95 -18.81 -0.25
N ARG A 284 -9.20 -19.84 0.58
CA ARG A 284 -10.53 -20.10 1.14
C ARG A 284 -11.01 -18.94 2.01
N TYR A 285 -10.14 -18.45 2.90
CA TYR A 285 -10.46 -17.30 3.75
C TYR A 285 -10.94 -16.08 2.94
N LEU A 286 -10.23 -15.74 1.85
CA LEU A 286 -10.60 -14.64 0.96
C LEU A 286 -11.91 -14.91 0.20
N LEU A 287 -12.12 -16.13 -0.30
CA LEU A 287 -13.35 -16.50 -1.00
C LEU A 287 -14.59 -16.46 -0.09
N GLU A 288 -14.44 -16.88 1.16
CA GLU A 288 -15.51 -16.97 2.16
C GLU A 288 -15.89 -15.60 2.74
N ASN A 289 -14.92 -14.69 2.89
CA ASN A 289 -15.10 -13.41 3.57
C ASN A 289 -15.03 -12.20 2.63
N GLY A 290 -14.71 -12.43 1.35
CA GLY A 290 -14.49 -11.37 0.36
C GLY A 290 -15.09 -11.66 -1.01
N TRP A 291 -14.95 -10.65 -1.86
CA TRP A 291 -15.23 -10.65 -3.28
C TRP A 291 -13.95 -10.29 -4.03
N LEU A 292 -13.39 -11.25 -4.76
CA LEU A 292 -12.26 -11.02 -5.66
C LEU A 292 -12.70 -10.06 -6.76
N LYS A 293 -12.12 -8.86 -6.80
CA LYS A 293 -12.38 -7.88 -7.86
C LYS A 293 -11.54 -8.22 -9.09
N SER A 294 -10.24 -8.46 -8.88
CA SER A 294 -9.34 -8.86 -9.94
C SER A 294 -8.15 -9.70 -9.48
N ILE A 295 -7.62 -10.49 -10.41
CA ILE A 295 -6.34 -11.19 -10.32
C ILE A 295 -5.59 -10.97 -11.63
N VAL A 296 -4.44 -10.29 -11.58
CA VAL A 296 -3.62 -10.03 -12.77
C VAL A 296 -2.21 -10.58 -12.53
N ASP A 297 -1.82 -11.61 -13.26
CA ASP A 297 -0.44 -12.13 -13.19
C ASP A 297 0.49 -11.19 -13.96
N LEU A 298 1.55 -10.71 -13.30
CA LEU A 298 2.48 -9.72 -13.83
C LEU A 298 3.63 -10.35 -14.63
N SER A 299 3.70 -11.68 -14.69
CA SER A 299 4.82 -12.45 -15.25
C SER A 299 6.18 -11.99 -14.72
N LEU A 300 7.28 -12.56 -15.21
CA LEU A 300 8.64 -12.07 -14.90
C LEU A 300 8.96 -10.74 -15.61
N LYS A 301 8.13 -10.28 -16.55
CA LYS A 301 8.46 -9.18 -17.46
C LYS A 301 8.20 -7.78 -16.88
N VAL A 302 7.42 -7.67 -15.80
CA VAL A 302 7.06 -6.38 -15.19
C VAL A 302 8.11 -5.89 -14.19
N PHE A 303 8.84 -6.80 -13.55
CA PHE A 303 9.93 -6.48 -12.63
C PHE A 303 11.24 -7.07 -13.15
N PRO A 304 11.90 -6.43 -14.14
CA PRO A 304 13.05 -7.01 -14.82
C PRO A 304 14.25 -7.26 -13.89
N GLU A 305 14.30 -6.59 -12.73
CA GLU A 305 15.35 -6.76 -11.71
C GLU A 305 15.00 -7.82 -10.65
N VAL A 306 13.84 -8.48 -10.76
CA VAL A 306 13.31 -9.40 -9.74
C VAL A 306 13.01 -10.76 -10.35
N GLU A 307 13.56 -11.83 -9.74
CA GLU A 307 13.38 -13.21 -10.21
C GLU A 307 12.09 -13.87 -9.73
N VAL A 308 11.29 -13.18 -8.90
CA VAL A 308 10.06 -13.71 -8.32
C VAL A 308 8.86 -13.29 -9.19
N PRO A 309 8.17 -14.23 -9.86
CA PRO A 309 6.92 -13.92 -10.54
C PRO A 309 5.85 -13.44 -9.54
N THR A 310 5.15 -12.37 -9.90
CA THR A 310 4.16 -11.73 -9.03
C THR A 310 2.80 -11.63 -9.70
N CYS A 311 1.76 -11.41 -8.92
CA CYS A 311 0.43 -11.03 -9.37
C CYS A 311 -0.10 -9.86 -8.55
N ILE A 312 -1.04 -9.14 -9.13
CA ILE A 312 -1.90 -8.19 -8.44
C ILE A 312 -3.13 -8.96 -7.97
N LEU A 313 -3.41 -8.88 -6.68
CA LEU A 313 -4.62 -9.41 -6.08
C LEU A 313 -5.44 -8.24 -5.54
N THR A 314 -6.68 -8.11 -6.02
CA THR A 314 -7.63 -7.12 -5.50
C THR A 314 -8.86 -7.82 -4.94
N VAL A 315 -9.17 -7.56 -3.67
CA VAL A 315 -10.28 -8.19 -2.94
C VAL A 315 -11.05 -7.12 -2.18
N GLU A 316 -12.37 -7.14 -2.32
CA GLU A 316 -13.31 -6.35 -1.53
C GLU A 316 -13.82 -7.19 -0.36
N LYS A 317 -13.91 -6.62 0.85
CA LYS A 317 -14.50 -7.33 1.98
C LYS A 317 -16.01 -7.39 1.82
N ARG A 318 -16.61 -8.56 2.06
CA ARG A 318 -18.06 -8.76 1.90
C ARG A 318 -18.83 -7.71 2.69
N ASP A 319 -19.86 -7.15 2.05
CA ASP A 319 -20.82 -6.31 2.73
C ASP A 319 -21.60 -7.13 3.77
N SER A 320 -22.15 -6.44 4.78
CA SER A 320 -23.04 -7.06 5.77
C SER A 320 -24.44 -7.34 5.22
N ARG A 321 -24.74 -6.93 3.98
CA ARG A 321 -26.09 -6.96 3.37
C ARG A 321 -26.37 -8.25 2.59
N GLY A 322 -25.43 -9.19 2.56
CA GLY A 322 -25.69 -10.58 2.19
C GLY A 322 -26.12 -10.79 0.73
N ILE A 323 -25.84 -9.83 -0.17
CA ILE A 323 -26.25 -9.95 -1.57
C ILE A 323 -25.37 -11.01 -2.26
N GLN A 324 -25.94 -12.20 -2.47
CA GLN A 324 -25.35 -13.33 -3.19
C GLN A 324 -25.78 -13.31 -4.66
N PHE A 325 -25.06 -12.54 -5.48
CA PHE A 325 -25.05 -12.78 -6.93
C PHE A 325 -23.70 -13.38 -7.32
N PRO A 326 -23.61 -14.19 -8.40
CA PRO A 326 -22.33 -14.66 -8.90
C PRO A 326 -21.43 -13.45 -9.21
N ARG A 327 -20.44 -13.21 -8.35
CA ARG A 327 -19.53 -12.08 -8.48
C ARG A 327 -18.51 -12.39 -9.56
N LYS A 328 -18.46 -11.49 -10.55
CA LYS A 328 -17.49 -11.54 -11.63
C LYS A 328 -16.12 -11.10 -11.11
N VAL A 329 -15.12 -11.93 -11.37
CA VAL A 329 -13.71 -11.63 -11.10
C VAL A 329 -13.04 -11.29 -12.41
N LYS A 330 -12.31 -10.18 -12.47
CA LYS A 330 -11.49 -9.82 -13.62
C LYS A 330 -10.16 -10.55 -13.58
N THR A 331 -9.81 -11.28 -14.63
CA THR A 331 -8.58 -12.07 -14.67
C THR A 331 -7.75 -11.74 -15.92
N GLY A 332 -6.43 -11.77 -15.82
CA GLY A 332 -5.58 -11.57 -16.99
C GLY A 332 -4.09 -11.58 -16.69
N PHE A 333 -3.32 -11.19 -17.70
CA PHE A 333 -1.87 -11.18 -17.70
C PHE A 333 -1.36 -9.79 -18.05
N TRP A 334 -0.29 -9.35 -17.39
CA TRP A 334 0.41 -8.12 -17.70
C TRP A 334 1.77 -8.46 -18.32
N GLU A 335 1.92 -8.17 -19.61
CA GLU A 335 3.07 -8.66 -20.38
C GLU A 335 4.30 -7.73 -20.38
N SER A 336 4.18 -6.48 -19.90
CA SER A 336 5.29 -5.51 -19.88
C SER A 336 5.15 -4.40 -18.83
N ALA A 337 6.23 -4.11 -18.10
CA ALA A 337 6.33 -2.99 -17.14
C ALA A 337 6.11 -1.60 -17.76
N ARG A 338 6.41 -1.47 -19.07
CA ARG A 338 6.32 -0.22 -19.85
C ARG A 338 5.01 -0.12 -20.63
N GLY A 339 4.16 -1.16 -20.57
CA GLY A 339 2.86 -1.18 -21.24
C GLY A 339 1.79 -0.41 -20.47
N GLU A 340 0.75 -0.01 -21.19
CA GLU A 340 -0.53 0.39 -20.58
C GLU A 340 -1.09 -0.77 -19.75
N ALA A 341 -1.96 -0.46 -18.79
CA ALA A 341 -2.70 -1.48 -18.05
C ALA A 341 -3.35 -2.49 -19.01
N PRO A 342 -3.42 -3.79 -18.65
CA PRO A 342 -3.90 -4.83 -19.55
C PRO A 342 -5.29 -4.49 -20.08
N LYS A 343 -5.38 -4.29 -21.41
CA LYS A 343 -6.63 -4.08 -22.11
C LYS A 343 -7.31 -5.44 -22.31
N GLY A 344 -8.55 -5.57 -21.86
CA GLY A 344 -9.34 -6.79 -22.09
C GLY A 344 -9.17 -7.89 -21.03
N LEU A 345 -9.16 -7.54 -19.74
CA LEU A 345 -9.28 -8.54 -18.67
C LEU A 345 -10.52 -9.42 -18.89
N GLU A 346 -10.30 -10.73 -18.88
CA GLU A 346 -11.36 -11.73 -18.95
C GLU A 346 -12.23 -11.68 -17.68
N SER A 347 -13.41 -12.27 -17.76
CA SER A 347 -14.34 -12.32 -16.63
C SER A 347 -14.67 -13.77 -16.31
N THR A 348 -14.46 -14.17 -15.06
CA THR A 348 -14.90 -15.47 -14.53
C THR A 348 -15.81 -15.28 -13.31
N ILE A 349 -16.40 -16.35 -12.77
CA ILE A 349 -17.22 -16.32 -11.56
C ILE A 349 -16.37 -16.80 -10.39
N GLN A 350 -16.42 -16.07 -9.27
CA GLN A 350 -15.65 -16.38 -8.07
C GLN A 350 -15.81 -17.84 -7.60
N ASP A 351 -17.03 -18.36 -7.62
CA ASP A 351 -17.36 -19.70 -7.11
C ASP A 351 -16.60 -20.83 -7.84
N ARG A 352 -16.17 -20.60 -9.08
CA ARG A 352 -15.31 -21.56 -9.80
C ARG A 352 -14.00 -21.81 -9.06
N PHE A 353 -13.45 -20.79 -8.40
CA PHE A 353 -12.21 -20.94 -7.64
C PHE A 353 -12.39 -21.84 -6.42
N ALA A 354 -13.54 -21.81 -5.76
CA ALA A 354 -13.82 -22.69 -4.63
C ALA A 354 -13.90 -24.17 -5.03
N GLY A 355 -14.32 -24.45 -6.27
CA GLY A 355 -14.43 -25.79 -6.84
C GLY A 355 -13.12 -26.39 -7.36
N PHE A 356 -12.07 -25.60 -7.59
CA PHE A 356 -10.77 -26.14 -8.00
C PHE A 356 -10.07 -26.88 -6.85
N PRO A 357 -9.25 -27.90 -7.15
CA PRO A 357 -8.42 -28.55 -6.13
C PRO A 357 -7.64 -27.53 -5.32
N TYR A 358 -7.68 -27.64 -3.98
CA TYR A 358 -7.02 -26.71 -3.06
C TYR A 358 -7.47 -25.23 -3.22
N ALA A 359 -8.68 -25.01 -3.74
CA ALA A 359 -9.24 -23.69 -4.04
C ALA A 359 -8.29 -22.80 -4.87
N MET A 360 -7.57 -23.38 -5.84
CA MET A 360 -6.60 -22.65 -6.65
C MET A 360 -7.25 -21.49 -7.42
N PHE A 361 -6.57 -20.35 -7.47
CA PHE A 361 -6.96 -19.22 -8.32
C PHE A 361 -6.41 -19.41 -9.72
N ASN A 362 -6.83 -20.48 -10.39
CA ASN A 362 -6.32 -20.82 -11.71
C ASN A 362 -6.91 -19.89 -12.77
N ILE A 363 -6.17 -18.82 -13.10
CA ILE A 363 -6.56 -17.82 -14.10
C ILE A 363 -6.14 -18.20 -15.54
N HIS A 364 -5.43 -19.32 -15.72
CA HIS A 364 -4.97 -19.78 -17.04
C HIS A 364 -5.98 -20.68 -17.75
N ILE A 365 -6.96 -21.24 -17.03
CA ILE A 365 -8.02 -22.03 -17.63
C ILE A 365 -9.06 -21.08 -18.20
N ARG A 366 -9.05 -20.89 -19.53
CA ARG A 366 -10.15 -20.22 -20.25
C ARG A 366 -11.44 -21.00 -19.98
N SER A 367 -12.56 -20.29 -19.77
CA SER A 367 -13.86 -20.94 -19.74
C SER A 367 -14.08 -21.68 -21.06
N ALA A 368 -14.04 -23.02 -21.01
CA ALA A 368 -14.47 -23.86 -22.13
C ALA A 368 -15.98 -23.75 -22.38
N ASP A 369 -16.75 -23.15 -21.46
CA ASP A 369 -18.20 -23.11 -21.55
C ASP A 369 -18.66 -21.70 -21.96
N LYS A 370 -18.66 -21.48 -23.28
CA LYS A 370 -19.63 -20.60 -23.93
C LYS A 370 -20.59 -21.51 -24.69
N ASP A 371 -21.48 -22.15 -23.97
CA ASP A 371 -22.69 -22.75 -24.54
C ASP A 371 -23.90 -21.92 -24.08
#